data_AF-A0A535IPA8-F1
#
_entry.id   AF-A0A535IPA8-F1
#
_cell.length_a   1.000
_cell.length_b   1.000
_cell.length_c   1.000
_cell.angle_alpha   90.00
_cell.angle_beta   90.00
_cell.angle_gamma   90.00
#
_symmetry.space_group_name_H-M   'P 1'
#
loop_
_entity.id
_entity.type
_entity.pdbx_description
1 polymer ?
#
loop_
_entity_poly.entity_id
_entity_poly.type
_entity_poly.pdbx_seq_one_letter_code
_entity_poly.pdbx_strand_id
1 'polypeptide(L)'
;MVHYPDGAPQAPGPACAGRARGAGPAGGDDPAEQSGPAVTQALHLPSQVKLASRVIAVVSSAGGIAALGKMLAELPKDLPAAVLVVQH
;
A
#
# COMPACT_ATOMS: atom_id res chain seq x y z
N MET A 1 -8.79 32.27 25.15
CA MET A 1 -10.12 31.67 24.94
C MET A 1 -10.23 31.38 23.46
N VAL A 2 -9.87 30.17 23.04
CA VAL A 2 -9.78 29.79 21.62
C VAL A 2 -10.91 28.81 21.34
N HIS A 3 -11.87 29.22 20.51
CA HIS A 3 -12.95 28.39 20.00
C HIS A 3 -12.44 27.52 18.85
N TYR A 4 -12.57 26.20 18.98
CA TYR A 4 -12.46 25.24 17.87
C TYR A 4 -13.88 24.85 17.45
N PRO A 5 -14.32 25.11 16.21
CA PRO A 5 -15.54 24.51 15.71
C PRO A 5 -15.29 23.08 15.21
N ASP A 6 -16.00 22.20 15.91
CA ASP A 6 -16.60 20.92 15.59
C ASP A 6 -16.47 20.33 14.17
N GLY A 7 -16.30 19.01 14.16
CA GLY A 7 -16.08 18.18 12.98
C GLY A 7 -17.35 17.80 12.22
N ALA A 8 -17.15 17.38 10.98
CA ALA A 8 -18.17 16.70 10.18
C ALA A 8 -17.70 15.26 9.88
N PRO A 9 -18.53 14.24 10.11
CA PRO A 9 -18.18 12.86 9.79
C PRO A 9 -18.28 12.57 8.29
N GLN A 10 -17.25 11.89 7.79
CA GLN A 10 -17.10 11.43 6.41
C GLN A 10 -18.00 10.20 6.18
N ALA A 11 -18.90 10.27 5.19
CA ALA A 11 -19.80 9.16 4.85
C ALA A 11 -19.08 8.08 4.01
N PRO A 12 -19.27 6.78 4.28
CA PRO A 12 -18.78 5.70 3.45
C PRO A 12 -19.80 5.35 2.35
N GLY A 13 -19.33 5.30 1.09
CA GLY A 13 -20.09 4.76 -0.03
C GLY A 13 -19.74 3.27 -0.28
N PRO A 14 -20.71 2.34 -0.23
CA PRO A 14 -20.64 1.02 -0.87
C PRO A 14 -21.10 1.16 -2.34
N ALA A 15 -20.97 0.23 -3.29
CA ALA A 15 -20.33 -1.06 -3.47
C ALA A 15 -20.58 -1.44 -4.96
N CYS A 16 -20.03 -2.59 -5.39
CA CYS A 16 -20.55 -3.45 -6.47
C CYS A 16 -20.48 -2.89 -7.91
N ALA A 17 -20.45 -3.67 -8.97
CA ALA A 17 -20.06 -5.03 -9.29
C ALA A 17 -20.23 -5.09 -10.82
N GLY A 18 -19.30 -5.68 -11.57
CA GLY A 18 -19.41 -5.72 -13.03
C GLY A 18 -18.62 -6.88 -13.61
N ARG A 19 -19.20 -8.09 -13.51
CA ARG A 19 -18.71 -9.34 -14.10
C ARG A 19 -19.53 -9.63 -15.36
N ALA A 20 -18.86 -9.81 -16.50
CA ALA A 20 -19.39 -10.50 -17.68
C ALA A 20 -18.30 -11.48 -18.15
N ARG A 21 -18.47 -12.82 -18.10
CA ARG A 21 -19.14 -13.71 -19.08
C ARG A 21 -18.78 -13.29 -20.53
N GLY A 22 -18.18 -14.09 -21.40
CA GLY A 22 -17.87 -15.52 -21.47
C GLY A 22 -17.71 -15.90 -22.96
N ALA A 23 -17.28 -17.14 -23.23
CA ALA A 23 -17.33 -17.89 -24.49
C ALA A 23 -16.24 -17.67 -25.56
N GLY A 24 -15.43 -18.71 -25.75
CA GLY A 24 -14.62 -18.98 -26.94
C GLY A 24 -14.21 -20.46 -26.95
N PRO A 25 -14.15 -21.14 -28.12
CA PRO A 25 -14.59 -22.53 -28.26
C PRO A 25 -13.49 -23.60 -28.20
N ALA A 26 -13.98 -24.83 -28.12
CA ALA A 26 -13.28 -26.10 -28.22
C ALA A 26 -12.64 -26.35 -29.59
N GLY A 27 -11.51 -27.07 -29.60
CA GLY A 27 -11.00 -27.72 -30.80
C GLY A 27 -9.58 -28.27 -30.66
N GLY A 28 -9.45 -29.60 -30.75
CA GLY A 28 -8.30 -30.25 -31.41
C GLY A 28 -7.30 -30.99 -30.50
N ASP A 29 -7.53 -32.29 -30.29
CA ASP A 29 -6.51 -33.33 -30.12
C ASP A 29 -5.70 -33.43 -31.44
N ASP A 30 -4.35 -33.46 -31.50
CA ASP A 30 -3.40 -34.57 -31.26
C ASP A 30 -2.10 -34.21 -32.07
N PRO A 31 -0.96 -34.96 -32.05
CA PRO A 31 0.03 -35.09 -30.98
C PRO A 31 1.48 -34.81 -31.46
N ALA A 32 2.41 -34.86 -30.50
CA ALA A 32 3.85 -35.15 -30.64
C ALA A 32 4.71 -34.23 -31.55
N GLU A 33 5.61 -33.46 -30.93
CA GLU A 33 7.03 -33.51 -31.29
C GLU A 33 7.94 -32.80 -30.28
N GLN A 34 9.03 -33.51 -29.95
CA GLN A 34 10.34 -33.00 -29.57
C GLN A 34 10.54 -32.37 -28.18
N SER A 35 10.78 -33.30 -27.25
CA SER A 35 11.70 -33.17 -26.12
C SER A 35 13.06 -32.59 -26.55
N GLY A 36 13.30 -31.34 -26.18
CA GLY A 36 14.62 -30.84 -25.82
C GLY A 36 14.50 -30.16 -24.45
N PRO A 37 15.48 -30.26 -23.53
CA PRO A 37 15.46 -29.48 -22.31
C PRO A 37 15.80 -28.03 -22.68
N ALA A 38 14.79 -27.30 -23.16
CA ALA A 38 14.84 -25.86 -23.16
C ALA A 38 14.91 -25.45 -21.69
N VAL A 39 16.12 -25.09 -21.25
CA VAL A 39 16.35 -24.38 -20.01
C VAL A 39 15.65 -23.02 -20.16
N THR A 40 14.34 -23.01 -19.93
CA THR A 40 13.60 -21.81 -19.57
C THR A 40 14.08 -21.45 -18.18
N GLN A 41 15.25 -20.80 -18.13
CA GLN A 41 15.48 -19.81 -17.08
C GLN A 41 14.39 -18.77 -17.27
N ALA A 42 13.23 -19.04 -16.67
CA ALA A 42 12.32 -18.01 -16.27
C ALA A 42 13.19 -17.05 -15.48
N LEU A 43 13.56 -15.95 -16.13
CA LEU A 43 14.16 -14.81 -15.47
C LEU A 43 13.15 -14.47 -14.38
N HIS A 44 13.47 -14.91 -13.17
CA HIS A 44 12.82 -14.47 -11.96
C HIS A 44 13.24 -13.03 -11.85
N LEU A 45 12.58 -12.16 -12.63
CA LEU A 45 12.70 -10.73 -12.51
C LEU A 45 12.41 -10.49 -11.02
N PRO A 46 13.36 -9.95 -10.24
CA PRO A 46 13.04 -9.56 -8.89
C PRO A 46 11.85 -8.64 -9.05
N SER A 47 10.69 -9.08 -8.57
CA SER A 47 9.52 -8.24 -8.40
C SER A 47 10.07 -7.04 -7.65
N GLN A 48 10.30 -5.95 -8.37
CA GLN A 48 10.74 -4.69 -7.82
C GLN A 48 9.58 -4.32 -6.92
N VAL A 49 9.69 -4.72 -5.64
CA VAL A 49 8.79 -4.31 -4.59
C VAL A 49 8.93 -2.81 -4.61
N LYS A 50 7.99 -2.15 -5.28
CA LYS A 50 7.86 -0.72 -5.29
C LYS A 50 7.61 -0.37 -3.83
N LEU A 51 8.69 -0.14 -3.09
CA LEU A 51 8.65 0.36 -1.74
C LEU A 51 8.02 1.74 -1.88
N ALA A 52 6.70 1.78 -1.74
CA ALA A 52 6.00 3.03 -1.56
C ALA A 52 6.54 3.60 -0.25
N SER A 53 7.55 4.45 -0.34
CA SER A 53 8.15 5.13 0.81
C SER A 53 7.07 6.01 1.44
N ARG A 54 6.40 5.48 2.47
CA ARG A 54 5.41 6.24 3.23
C ARG A 54 6.15 7.21 4.13
N VAL A 55 5.68 8.46 4.17
CA VAL A 55 6.24 9.48 5.04
C VAL A 55 5.10 10.06 5.89
N ILE A 56 5.32 10.12 7.19
CA ILE A 56 4.45 10.79 8.14
C ILE A 56 5.13 12.11 8.50
N ALA A 57 4.53 13.23 8.11
CA ALA A 57 5.01 14.56 8.47
C ALA A 57 4.27 15.05 9.73
N VAL A 58 5.03 15.45 10.75
CA VAL A 58 4.50 15.97 12.02
C VAL A 58 5.06 17.37 12.22
N VAL A 59 4.16 18.35 12.38
CA VAL A 59 4.53 19.74 12.64
C VAL A 59 4.03 20.13 14.01
N SER A 60 4.91 20.71 14.81
CA SER A 60 4.66 21.09 16.19
C SER A 60 5.30 22.45 16.48
N SER A 61 4.81 23.13 17.51
CA SER A 61 5.26 24.47 17.93
C SER A 61 5.24 24.55 19.46
N ALA A 62 4.89 25.71 20.03
CA ALA A 62 4.80 25.90 21.48
C ALA A 62 3.86 24.89 22.15
N GLY A 63 4.36 24.20 23.18
CA GLY A 63 3.60 23.21 23.96
C GLY A 63 3.51 21.80 23.35
N GLY A 64 3.98 21.58 22.11
CA GLY A 64 3.84 20.29 21.45
C GLY A 64 4.93 19.26 21.77
N ILE A 65 6.02 19.65 22.44
CA ILE A 65 7.15 18.74 22.72
C ILE A 65 6.75 17.54 23.60
N ALA A 66 5.89 17.76 24.60
CA ALA A 66 5.40 16.68 25.46
C ALA A 66 4.48 15.71 24.70
N ALA A 67 3.66 16.23 23.79
CA ALA A 67 2.81 15.43 22.92
C ALA A 67 3.65 14.61 21.92
N LEU A 68 4.67 15.24 21.33
CA LEU A 68 5.60 14.59 20.42
C LEU A 68 6.34 13.43 21.13
N GLY A 69 6.81 13.64 22.36
CA GLY A 69 7.46 12.60 23.15
C GLY A 69 6.57 11.38 23.38
N LYS A 70 5.29 11.60 23.73
CA LYS A 70 4.33 10.50 23.90
C LYS A 70 4.06 9.77 22.59
N MET A 71 3.80 10.51 21.51
CA MET A 71 3.55 9.95 20.19
C MET A 71 4.72 9.08 19.71
N LEU A 72 5.95 9.60 19.79
CA LEU A 72 7.14 8.86 19.34
C LEU A 72 7.42 7.63 20.21
N ALA A 73 7.11 7.66 21.51
CA ALA A 73 7.28 6.52 22.41
C ALA A 73 6.31 5.36 22.11
N GLU A 74 5.13 5.67 21.56
CA GLU A 74 4.09 4.69 21.21
C GLU A 74 4.23 4.14 19.79
N LEU A 75 5.16 4.68 18.97
CA LEU A 75 5.34 4.21 17.60
C LEU A 75 5.92 2.79 17.54
N PRO A 76 5.37 1.91 16.69
CA PRO A 76 5.96 0.61 16.42
C PRO A 76 7.38 0.74 15.85
N LYS A 77 8.30 -0.12 16.31
CA LYS A 77 9.69 -0.15 15.82
C LYS A 77 9.78 -0.50 14.32
N ASP A 78 8.85 -1.32 13.84
CA ASP A 78 8.81 -1.80 12.46
C ASP A 78 7.83 -1.00 11.59
N LEU A 79 7.57 0.26 11.95
CA LEU A 79 6.70 1.14 11.17
C LEU A 79 7.25 1.25 9.73
N PRO A 80 6.49 0.85 8.69
CA PRO A 80 6.93 0.89 7.30
C PRO A 80 6.77 2.30 6.71
N ALA A 81 7.14 3.33 7.48
CA ALA A 81 7.09 4.72 7.10
C ALA A 81 8.19 5.52 7.81
N ALA A 82 8.78 6.47 7.10
CA ALA A 82 9.66 7.46 7.72
C ALA A 82 8.83 8.52 8.45
N VAL A 83 9.32 9.01 9.59
CA VAL A 83 8.69 10.12 10.34
C VAL A 83 9.55 11.37 10.20
N LEU A 84 9.00 12.42 9.60
CA LEU A 84 9.63 13.74 9.47
C LEU A 84 8.99 14.68 10.49
N VAL A 85 9.79 15.22 11.40
CA VAL A 85 9.30 16.15 12.43
C VAL A 85 9.85 17.54 12.18
N VAL A 86 8.96 18.53 12.16
CA VAL A 86 9.31 19.96 12.17
C VAL A 86 8.78 20.56 13.46
N GLN A 87 9.68 21.02 14.32
CA GLN A 87 9.35 21.65 15.60
C GLN A 87 9.80 23.11 15.56
N HIS A 88 8.86 24.03 15.80
CA HIS A 88 9.11 25.47 15.96
C HIS A 88 9.76 25.77 17.32
#